data_AF-A0A109LCC5-F1
#
_entry.id   AF-A0A109LCC5-F1
#
_cell.length_a   1.000
_cell.length_b   1.000
_cell.length_c   1.000
_cell.angle_alpha   90.00
_cell.angle_beta   90.00
_cell.angle_gamma   90.00
#
_symmetry.space_group_name_H-M   'P 1'
#
loop_
_entity.id
_entity.type
_entity.pdbx_description
1 polymer ?
#
loop_
_entity_poly.entity_id
_entity_poly.type
_entity_poly.pdbx_seq_one_letter_code
_entity_poly.pdbx_strand_id
1 'polypeptide(L)' 'MASEDLLPRAIELANRIARQAPLGVQATLMSARLARMEGEAVAAAALPPMVDKLLNSEDAKEGVRAMVEKRPGVFKGI' A
#
# COMPACT_ATOMS: atom_id res chain seq x y z
N MET A 1 -18.75 18.46 4.46
CA MET A 1 -18.32 18.64 3.05
C MET A 1 -19.57 18.89 2.24
N ALA A 2 -19.60 19.93 1.42
CA ALA A 2 -20.69 20.09 0.47
C ALA A 2 -20.61 18.99 -0.61
N SER A 3 -21.71 18.68 -1.28
CA SER A 3 -21.73 17.61 -2.31
C SER A 3 -20.71 17.87 -3.44
N GLU A 4 -20.43 19.15 -3.72
CA GLU A 4 -19.46 19.61 -4.71
C GLU A 4 -18.00 19.32 -4.33
N ASP A 5 -17.69 19.17 -3.04
CA ASP A 5 -16.33 18.88 -2.55
C ASP A 5 -15.98 17.38 -2.60
N LEU A 6 -16.98 16.51 -2.75
CA LEU A 6 -16.78 15.05 -2.62
C LEU A 6 -15.88 14.49 -3.72
N LEU A 7 -16.11 14.88 -4.98
CA LEU A 7 -15.32 14.38 -6.10
C LEU A 7 -13.87 14.88 -6.06
N PRO A 8 -13.58 16.19 -5.88
CA PRO A 8 -12.21 16.67 -5.68
C PRO A 8 -11.49 15.92 -4.56
N ARG A 9 -12.16 15.69 -3.42
CA ARG A 9 -11.57 14.96 -2.30
C ARG A 9 -11.31 13.49 -2.61
N ALA A 10 -12.22 12.82 -3.31
CA ALA A 10 -12.04 11.43 -3.72
C ALA A 10 -10.82 11.28 -4.64
N ILE A 11 -10.66 12.20 -5.61
CA ILE A 11 -9.51 12.23 -6.51
C ILE A 11 -8.21 12.49 -5.74
N GLU A 12 -8.21 13.41 -4.77
CA GLU A 12 -7.05 13.66 -3.91
C GLU A 12 -6.60 12.39 -3.17
N LEU A 13 -7.55 11.67 -2.57
CA LEU A 13 -7.27 10.41 -1.87
C LEU A 13 -6.76 9.33 -2.83
N ALA A 14 -7.38 9.18 -4.00
CA ALA A 14 -6.94 8.25 -5.03
C ALA A 14 -5.50 8.55 -5.48
N ASN A 15 -5.16 9.81 -5.72
CA ASN A 15 -3.82 10.24 -6.08
C ASN A 15 -2.80 10.05 -4.94
N ARG A 16 -3.22 10.13 -3.68
CA ARG A 16 -2.35 9.80 -2.53
C ARG A 16 -2.03 8.31 -2.49
N ILE A 17 -3.02 7.45 -2.73
CA ILE A 17 -2.85 5.99 -2.79
C ILE A 17 -2.00 5.59 -4.01
N ALA A 18 -2.28 6.14 -5.18
CA ALA A 18 -1.58 5.81 -6.43
C ALA A 18 -0.08 6.20 -6.44
N ARG A 19 0.34 7.09 -5.53
CA ARG A 19 1.75 7.44 -5.32
C ARG A 19 2.51 6.48 -4.41
N GLN A 20 1.84 5.53 -3.75
CA GLN A 20 2.49 4.54 -2.90
C GLN A 20 2.95 3.33 -3.71
N ALA A 21 3.82 2.50 -3.12
CA ALA A 21 4.24 1.24 -3.73
C ALA A 21 3.03 0.34 -4.04
N PRO A 22 2.75 0.00 -5.33
CA PRO A 22 1.57 -0.76 -5.72
C PRO A 22 1.43 -2.10 -4.99
N LEU A 23 2.53 -2.86 -4.84
CA LEU A 23 2.52 -4.14 -4.14
C LEU A 23 2.17 -3.99 -2.66
N GLY A 24 2.63 -2.92 -2.00
CA GLY A 24 2.30 -2.61 -0.62
C GLY A 24 0.81 -2.30 -0.44
N VAL A 25 0.24 -1.47 -1.32
CA VAL A 25 -1.21 -1.16 -1.31
C VAL A 25 -2.05 -2.41 -1.50
N GLN A 26 -1.69 -3.27 -2.45
CA GLN A 26 -2.38 -4.53 -2.71
C GLN A 26 -2.32 -5.47 -1.51
N ALA A 27 -1.15 -5.61 -0.88
CA ALA A 27 -0.96 -6.42 0.31
C ALA A 27 -1.78 -5.92 1.51
N THR A 28 -1.83 -4.61 1.75
CA THR A 28 -2.68 -4.02 2.78
C THR A 28 -4.17 -4.34 2.54
N LEU A 29 -4.64 -4.19 1.30
CA LEU A 29 -6.02 -4.53 0.94
C LEU A 29 -6.30 -6.03 1.11
N MET A 30 -5.36 -6.89 0.74
CA MET A 30 -5.47 -8.34 0.92
C MET A 30 -5.59 -8.69 2.40
N SER A 31 -4.70 -8.17 3.25
CA SER A 31 -4.71 -8.40 4.69
C SER A 31 -6.03 -7.94 5.34
N ALA A 32 -6.50 -6.73 5.01
CA ALA A 32 -7.77 -6.21 5.52
C ALA A 32 -8.98 -7.05 5.09
N ARG A 33 -8.99 -7.53 3.83
CA ARG A 33 -10.05 -8.42 3.34
C ARG A 33 -10.02 -9.78 4.03
N LEU A 34 -8.83 -10.34 4.23
CA LEU A 34 -8.66 -11.60 4.92
C LEU A 34 -9.14 -11.49 6.38
N ALA A 35 -8.78 -10.42 7.07
CA ALA A 35 -9.25 -10.16 8.44
C ALA A 35 -10.79 -10.07 8.50
N ARG A 36 -11.40 -9.41 7.51
CA ARG A 36 -12.87 -9.27 7.44
C ARG A 36 -13.59 -10.59 7.13
N MET A 37 -13.00 -11.46 6.31
CA MET A 37 -13.64 -12.71 5.87
C MET A 37 -13.37 -13.89 6.80
N GLU A 38 -12.13 -14.00 7.31
CA GLU A 38 -11.63 -15.17 8.04
C GLU A 38 -11.18 -14.84 9.48
N GLY A 39 -11.21 -13.56 9.87
CA GLY A 39 -10.81 -13.09 11.18
C GLY A 39 -9.35 -12.67 11.30
N GLU A 40 -9.07 -11.91 12.36
CA GLU A 40 -7.77 -11.26 12.58
C GLU A 40 -6.63 -12.28 12.76
N ALA A 41 -6.87 -13.41 13.44
CA ALA A 41 -5.87 -14.43 13.67
C ALA A 41 -5.33 -15.03 12.36
N VAL A 42 -6.23 -15.29 11.40
CA VAL A 42 -5.85 -15.80 10.07
C VAL A 42 -5.07 -14.75 9.29
N ALA A 43 -5.52 -13.49 9.31
CA ALA A 43 -4.80 -12.39 8.67
C ALA A 43 -3.40 -12.20 9.26
N ALA A 44 -3.26 -12.23 10.58
CA ALA A 44 -1.99 -12.11 11.28
C ALA A 44 -1.03 -13.25 10.93
N ALA A 45 -1.52 -14.50 10.86
CA ALA A 45 -0.70 -15.64 10.44
C ALA A 45 -0.21 -15.54 8.99
N ALA A 46 -0.98 -14.90 8.11
CA ALA A 46 -0.63 -14.69 6.70
C ALA A 46 0.32 -13.51 6.47
N LEU A 47 0.49 -12.59 7.45
CA LEU A 47 1.31 -11.39 7.30
C LEU A 47 2.81 -11.69 7.08
N PRO A 48 3.50 -12.55 7.86
CA PRO A 48 4.94 -12.76 7.70
C PRO A 48 5.37 -13.15 6.27
N PRO A 49 4.82 -14.20 5.63
CA PRO A 49 5.21 -14.54 4.26
C PRO A 49 4.80 -13.49 3.22
N MET A 50 3.79 -12.66 3.51
CA MET A 50 3.41 -11.53 2.66
C MET A 50 4.45 -10.40 2.74
N VAL A 51 4.88 -10.06 3.95
CA VAL A 51 5.91 -9.05 4.20
C VAL A 51 7.24 -9.46 3.60
N ASP A 52 7.66 -10.72 3.75
CA ASP A 52 8.90 -11.23 3.16
C ASP A 52 8.92 -11.07 1.64
N LYS A 53 7.80 -11.35 0.96
CA LYS A 53 7.69 -11.12 -0.49
C LYS A 53 7.81 -9.65 -0.86
N LEU A 54 7.17 -8.76 -0.10
CA LEU A 54 7.25 -7.32 -0.35
C LEU A 54 8.65 -6.78 -0.17
N LEU A 55 9.35 -7.17 0.90
CA LEU A 55 10.71 -6.69 1.18
C LEU A 55 11.74 -7.10 0.12
N ASN A 56 11.45 -8.17 -0.65
CA ASN A 56 12.27 -8.62 -1.77
C ASN A 56 11.95 -7.94 -3.11
N SER A 57 10.94 -7.06 -3.18
CA SER A 57 10.56 -6.33 -4.40
C SER A 57 11.51 -5.18 -4.74
N GLU A 58 11.49 -4.73 -6.00
CA GLU A 58 12.23 -3.53 -6.40
C GLU A 58 11.63 -2.27 -5.79
N ASP A 59 10.32 -2.25 -5.56
CA ASP A 59 9.63 -1.15 -4.89
C ASP A 59 10.09 -0.98 -3.43
N ALA A 60 10.39 -2.07 -2.72
CA ALA A 60 10.96 -1.98 -1.37
C ALA A 60 12.36 -1.36 -1.38
N LYS A 61 13.21 -1.78 -2.31
CA LYS A 61 14.55 -1.19 -2.49
C LYS A 61 14.45 0.30 -2.85
N GLU A 62 13.54 0.64 -3.73
CA GLU A 62 13.27 2.03 -4.10
C GLU A 62 12.73 2.85 -2.92
N GLY A 63 11.83 2.30 -2.11
CA GLY A 63 11.33 2.96 -0.92
C GLY A 63 12.45 3.31 0.07
N VAL A 64 13.38 2.38 0.28
CA VAL A 64 14.56 2.63 1.12
C VAL A 64 15.46 3.71 0.50
N ARG A 65 15.77 3.64 -0.80
CA ARG A 65 16.58 4.66 -1.49
C ARG A 65 15.94 6.04 -1.42
N ALA A 66 14.66 6.15 -1.75
CA ALA A 66 13.91 7.39 -1.76
C ALA A 66 13.85 8.04 -0.37
N MET A 67 13.71 7.22 0.69
CA MET A 67 13.79 7.69 2.08
C MET A 67 15.17 8.25 2.43
N VAL A 68 16.25 7.54 2.06
CA VAL A 68 17.64 8.00 2.29
C VAL A 68 17.94 9.29 1.52
N GLU A 69 17.50 9.35 0.27
CA GLU A 69 17.68 10.50 -0.64
C GLU A 69 16.69 11.64 -0.39
N LYS A 70 15.72 11.46 0.53
CA LYS A 70 14.66 12.43 0.87
C LYS A 70 13.87 12.93 -0.34
N ARG A 71 13.54 12.02 -1.25
CA ARG A 71 12.72 12.30 -2.44
C ARG A 71 11.49 11.38 -2.50
N PRO A 72 10.47 11.70 -3.32
CA PRO A 72 9.40 10.76 -3.61
C PRO A 72 9.94 9.47 -4.26
N GLY A 73 9.36 8.32 -3.87
CA GLY A 73 9.67 7.02 -4.48
C GLY A 73 9.06 6.89 -5.87
N VAL A 74 9.78 6.23 -6.78
CA VAL A 74 9.31 5.92 -8.14
C VAL A 74 9.01 4.43 -8.25
N PHE A 75 7.81 4.05 -7.82
CA PHE A 75 7.39 2.66 -7.74
C PHE A 75 6.88 2.12 -9.09
N LYS A 76 7.21 0.87 -9.40
CA LYS A 76 6.90 0.18 -10.66
C LYS A 76 5.92 -0.98 -10.48
N GLY A 77 5.66 -1.42 -9.25
CA GLY A 77 4.78 -2.55 -8.97
C GLY A 77 5.44 -3.91 -9.27
N ILE A 78 6.77 -4.00 -9.16
CA ILE A 78 7.56 -5.22 -9.40
C ILE A 78 8.52 -5.49 -8.24
#